data_AF-I1T4H2-F1
#
_entry.id   AF-I1T4H2-F1
#
_cell.length_a   1.000
_cell.length_b   1.000
_cell.length_c   1.000
_cell.angle_alpha   90.00
_cell.angle_beta   90.00
_cell.angle_gamma   90.00
#
_symmetry.space_group_name_H-M   'P 1'
#
loop_
_entity.id
_entity.type
_entity.pdbx_description
1 polymer ?
#
loop_
_entity_poly.entity_id
_entity_poly.type
_entity_poly.pdbx_seq_one_letter_code
_entity_poly.pdbx_strand_id
1 'polypeptide(L)'
;MARTMAMAIPSLPLLFLFTFLLLLPLLISSSPVQDPELVVQDVHRAINASRRNLGYLSCGTGNPIDDCWKCDPNWETNRQKLADCAIGFGKNAIGGRDGKIYVVTDSGDDDPVNPKPGTLRHAVIQDEPLWIIFARDMTIQLKEELIMNSFKTIDGRGASVHIAGGPCITVQYVTNIIIHGLNIHDCKQGGNAMVRDSPRHYGWRTISDGDGVSIFGGSHVWVDHNSLSNCKDGLIDAIHGSTAITISNNYLTHHDKVMLLGHSDSYTQDKNMQVTIAFNHFGEGLVQRMPRCRHGYFHVVNNDYTHWEMYAIGGSANPTINSQGNRFTAPDNRFSKEVTKHEDAPESEWKSWNWRSEGDLMVNGAFFIASGAGASSSYAKASSLGARPSSLVATITTNAGALNCKKGSRC
;
A
#
# COMPACT_ATOMS: atom_id res chain seq x y z
N MET A 1 93.77 -23.01 23.78
CA MET A 1 93.63 -23.49 25.17
C MET A 1 92.79 -22.48 25.94
N ALA A 2 91.89 -22.97 26.81
CA ALA A 2 90.91 -22.29 27.68
C ALA A 2 89.47 -22.46 27.16
N ARG A 3 88.66 -23.38 27.70
CA ARG A 3 88.02 -23.50 29.04
C ARG A 3 86.63 -22.83 29.12
N THR A 4 85.65 -23.72 29.29
CA THR A 4 84.45 -23.67 30.15
C THR A 4 83.19 -22.92 29.72
N MET A 5 82.10 -23.70 29.74
CA MET A 5 80.68 -23.33 29.74
C MET A 5 80.28 -22.56 30.99
N ALA A 6 79.29 -21.67 30.86
CA ALA A 6 77.97 -21.71 31.54
C ALA A 6 77.38 -20.30 31.68
N MET A 7 76.12 -20.11 31.27
CA MET A 7 74.97 -19.69 32.10
C MET A 7 73.84 -19.03 31.29
N ALA A 8 72.62 -19.31 31.74
CA ALA A 8 71.33 -19.09 31.12
C ALA A 8 70.73 -17.68 31.37
N ILE A 9 69.68 -17.32 30.63
CA ILE A 9 68.49 -16.52 31.04
C ILE A 9 67.35 -16.78 30.01
N PRO A 10 66.07 -16.89 30.43
CA PRO A 10 64.97 -17.38 29.58
C PRO A 10 64.24 -16.26 28.82
N SER A 11 63.67 -16.57 27.66
CA SER A 11 62.73 -15.70 26.93
C SER A 11 61.36 -16.39 26.85
N LEU A 12 60.30 -15.66 27.24
CA LEU A 12 58.90 -16.06 27.20
C LEU A 12 58.44 -16.37 25.75
N PRO A 13 57.58 -17.37 25.51
CA PRO A 13 56.91 -17.52 24.23
C PRO A 13 55.66 -16.62 24.18
N LEU A 14 55.61 -15.74 23.19
CA LEU A 14 54.44 -14.93 22.84
C LEU A 14 53.37 -15.87 22.23
N LEU A 15 52.22 -15.98 22.90
CA LEU A 15 51.06 -16.73 22.40
C LEU A 15 50.52 -16.05 21.13
N PHE A 16 50.59 -16.73 19.99
CA PHE A 16 49.84 -16.36 18.79
C PHE A 16 48.36 -16.72 19.00
N LEU A 17 47.52 -15.72 19.29
CA LEU A 17 46.07 -15.87 19.25
C LEU A 17 45.60 -15.83 17.78
N PHE A 18 45.29 -16.99 17.22
CA PHE A 18 44.54 -17.09 15.96
C PHE A 18 43.11 -16.61 16.22
N THR A 19 42.79 -15.38 15.81
CA THR A 19 41.41 -14.88 15.79
C THR A 19 40.73 -15.39 14.53
N PHE A 20 39.97 -16.47 14.68
CA PHE A 20 39.10 -17.00 13.65
C PHE A 20 37.90 -16.04 13.50
N LEU A 21 37.95 -15.14 12.52
CA LEU A 21 36.79 -14.33 12.13
C LEU A 21 35.73 -15.27 11.53
N LEU A 22 34.81 -15.74 12.37
CA LEU A 22 33.52 -16.28 11.91
C LEU A 22 32.77 -15.14 11.22
N LEU A 23 32.75 -15.13 9.89
CA LEU A 23 31.68 -14.49 9.13
C LEU A 23 30.38 -15.20 9.51
N LEU A 24 29.72 -14.71 10.55
CA LEU A 24 28.30 -14.99 10.77
C LEU A 24 27.56 -14.45 9.54
N PRO A 25 26.77 -15.26 8.84
CA PRO A 25 25.80 -14.71 7.92
C PRO A 25 24.93 -13.77 8.75
N LEU A 26 24.83 -12.51 8.33
CA LEU A 26 23.71 -11.67 8.73
C LEU A 26 22.46 -12.39 8.23
N LEU A 27 21.92 -13.28 9.05
CA LEU A 27 20.53 -13.66 8.99
C LEU A 27 19.79 -12.34 9.23
N ILE A 28 19.40 -11.70 8.13
CA ILE A 28 18.36 -10.68 8.14
C ILE A 28 17.15 -11.43 8.68
N SER A 29 16.98 -11.40 10.00
CA SER A 29 15.76 -11.83 10.66
C SER A 29 14.68 -10.96 10.05
N SER A 30 13.86 -11.55 9.16
CA SER A 30 12.62 -10.93 8.75
C SER A 30 11.93 -10.49 10.03
N SER A 31 11.73 -9.19 10.24
CA SER A 31 10.98 -8.71 11.39
C SER A 31 9.71 -9.57 11.50
N PRO A 32 9.41 -10.13 12.68
CA PRO A 32 8.25 -11.00 12.81
C PRO A 32 7.04 -10.24 12.29
N VAL A 33 6.39 -10.82 11.29
CA VAL A 33 5.15 -10.30 10.71
C VAL A 33 4.23 -9.96 11.89
N GLN A 34 3.78 -8.71 11.99
CA GLN A 34 2.99 -8.26 13.15
C GLN A 34 1.76 -9.15 13.28
N ASP A 35 1.35 -9.46 14.51
CA ASP A 35 0.11 -10.21 14.74
C ASP A 35 -1.06 -9.43 14.07
N PRO A 36 -1.71 -10.00 13.04
CA PRO A 36 -2.75 -9.30 12.33
C PRO A 36 -3.92 -8.87 13.22
N GLU A 37 -4.24 -9.63 14.27
CA GLU A 37 -5.33 -9.25 15.18
C GLU A 37 -5.00 -7.98 15.99
N LEU A 38 -3.74 -7.78 16.36
CA LEU A 38 -3.30 -6.56 17.06
C LEU A 38 -3.36 -5.34 16.15
N VAL A 39 -3.00 -5.49 14.87
CA VAL A 39 -3.10 -4.37 13.91
C VAL A 39 -4.55 -3.98 13.66
N VAL A 40 -5.45 -4.95 13.53
CA VAL A 40 -6.91 -4.70 13.43
C VAL A 40 -7.42 -3.97 14.68
N GLN A 41 -6.96 -4.35 15.88
CA GLN A 41 -7.28 -3.64 17.13
C GLN A 41 -6.79 -2.19 17.12
N ASP A 42 -5.59 -1.94 16.61
CA ASP A 42 -5.05 -0.58 16.49
C ASP A 42 -5.85 0.27 15.50
N VAL A 43 -6.28 -0.30 14.36
CA VAL A 43 -7.19 0.35 13.40
C VAL A 43 -8.48 0.76 14.09
N HIS A 44 -9.09 -0.16 14.85
CA HIS A 44 -10.29 0.12 15.62
C HIS A 44 -10.08 1.21 16.67
N ARG A 45 -8.91 1.25 17.32
CA ARG A 45 -8.57 2.30 18.27
C ARG A 45 -8.46 3.66 17.58
N ALA A 46 -7.83 3.74 16.41
CA ALA A 46 -7.73 4.96 15.62
C ALA A 46 -9.11 5.48 15.17
N ILE A 47 -9.96 4.60 14.65
CA ILE A 47 -11.35 4.91 14.26
C ILE A 47 -12.14 5.46 15.45
N ASN A 48 -12.02 4.81 16.62
CA ASN A 48 -12.70 5.25 17.84
C ASN A 48 -12.14 6.54 18.43
N ALA A 49 -10.83 6.80 18.30
CA ALA A 49 -10.24 8.07 18.74
C ALA A 49 -10.79 9.24 17.93
N SER A 50 -10.90 9.10 16.61
CA SER A 50 -11.56 10.08 15.73
C SER A 50 -13.03 10.32 16.12
N ARG A 51 -13.74 9.38 16.77
CA ARG A 51 -15.12 9.61 17.29
C ARG A 51 -15.17 10.62 18.43
N ARG A 52 -14.15 10.62 19.29
CA ARG A 52 -14.14 11.36 20.56
C ARG A 52 -13.48 12.73 20.46
N ASN A 53 -12.77 12.99 19.36
CA ASN A 53 -11.94 14.18 19.22
C ASN A 53 -12.76 15.37 18.70
N LEU A 54 -13.29 16.16 19.62
CA LEU A 54 -13.97 17.45 19.39
C LEU A 54 -12.99 18.65 19.32
N GLY A 55 -11.68 18.39 19.21
CA GLY A 55 -10.66 19.43 19.19
C GLY A 55 -10.70 20.31 17.94
N TYR A 56 -10.33 21.60 18.08
CA TYR A 56 -10.36 22.64 17.04
C TYR A 56 -9.59 22.30 15.74
N LEU A 57 -8.70 21.29 15.77
CA LEU A 57 -7.87 20.83 14.65
C LEU A 57 -8.37 19.53 13.97
N SER A 58 -9.38 18.86 14.53
CA SER A 58 -9.96 17.63 13.96
C SER A 58 -10.92 17.99 12.84
N CYS A 59 -10.85 17.31 11.69
CA CYS A 59 -11.86 17.50 10.65
C CYS A 59 -13.25 17.02 11.07
N GLY A 60 -13.33 16.13 12.06
CA GLY A 60 -14.59 15.56 12.53
C GLY A 60 -15.34 14.82 11.43
N THR A 61 -14.66 14.43 10.35
CA THR A 61 -15.26 13.70 9.22
C THR A 61 -15.63 12.29 9.64
N GLY A 62 -14.91 11.76 10.63
CA GLY A 62 -15.06 10.40 11.10
C GLY A 62 -14.12 9.41 10.42
N ASN A 63 -13.34 9.89 9.45
CA ASN A 63 -12.21 9.19 8.87
C ASN A 63 -10.92 9.58 9.63
N PRO A 64 -10.32 8.66 10.41
CA PRO A 64 -9.16 8.98 11.25
C PRO A 64 -7.91 9.39 10.47
N ILE A 65 -7.79 8.96 9.20
CA ILE A 65 -6.66 9.34 8.35
C ILE A 65 -6.78 10.82 7.99
N ASP A 66 -7.92 11.22 7.40
CA ASP A 66 -8.16 12.61 7.02
C ASP A 66 -8.20 13.53 8.25
N ASP A 67 -8.87 13.11 9.33
CA ASP A 67 -8.97 13.88 10.57
C ASP A 67 -7.60 14.20 11.21
N CYS A 68 -6.56 13.43 10.90
CA CYS A 68 -5.21 13.61 11.44
C CYS A 68 -4.43 14.77 10.78
N TRP A 69 -4.63 15.04 9.49
CA TRP A 69 -3.85 16.04 8.76
C TRP A 69 -4.65 17.05 7.95
N LYS A 70 -5.80 16.67 7.38
CA LYS A 70 -6.46 17.41 6.31
C LYS A 70 -6.92 18.82 6.71
N CYS A 71 -7.35 18.96 7.96
CA CYS A 71 -7.84 20.23 8.51
C CYS A 71 -6.75 21.12 9.10
N ASP A 72 -5.49 20.71 9.03
CA ASP A 72 -4.37 21.62 9.28
C ASP A 72 -4.36 22.70 8.19
N PRO A 73 -4.67 23.98 8.50
CA PRO A 73 -4.63 25.05 7.51
C PRO A 73 -3.20 25.27 6.96
N ASN A 74 -2.19 24.75 7.66
CA ASN A 74 -0.78 24.85 7.31
C ASN A 74 -0.23 23.53 6.76
N TRP A 75 -1.08 22.64 6.22
CA TRP A 75 -0.65 21.37 5.62
C TRP A 75 0.46 21.57 4.57
N GLU A 76 0.48 22.71 3.88
CA GLU A 76 1.49 23.02 2.85
C GLU A 76 2.89 23.24 3.42
N THR A 77 3.01 23.85 4.60
CA THR A 77 4.29 23.98 5.31
C THR A 77 4.61 22.76 6.17
N ASN A 78 3.59 21.97 6.53
CA ASN A 78 3.68 20.77 7.35
C ASN A 78 3.41 19.48 6.54
N ARG A 79 3.78 19.45 5.25
CA ARG A 79 3.40 18.35 4.33
C ARG A 79 3.70 16.96 4.88
N GLN A 80 4.87 16.83 5.49
CA GLN A 80 5.38 15.56 5.98
C GLN A 80 4.60 15.00 7.17
N LYS A 81 3.79 15.81 7.87
CA LYS A 81 2.87 15.35 8.92
C LYS A 81 1.90 14.27 8.43
N LEU A 82 1.58 14.26 7.13
CA LEU A 82 0.77 13.20 6.52
C LEU A 82 1.30 11.80 6.86
N ALA A 83 2.61 11.60 6.89
CA ALA A 83 3.23 10.29 7.14
C ALA A 83 2.97 9.74 8.56
N ASP A 84 2.45 10.56 9.48
CA ASP A 84 2.05 10.12 10.83
C ASP A 84 0.59 9.64 10.90
N CYS A 85 -0.16 9.77 9.79
CA CYS A 85 -1.61 9.59 9.78
C CYS A 85 -2.07 8.24 9.19
N ALA A 86 -1.13 7.44 8.66
CA ALA A 86 -1.45 6.11 8.17
C ALA A 86 -1.96 5.21 9.31
N ILE A 87 -2.94 4.36 9.00
CA ILE A 87 -3.43 3.31 9.91
C ILE A 87 -3.23 1.94 9.27
N GLY A 88 -3.54 0.87 10.01
CA GLY A 88 -3.52 -0.48 9.46
C GLY A 88 -2.12 -1.04 9.29
N PHE A 89 -1.98 -2.02 8.41
CA PHE A 89 -0.70 -2.71 8.20
C PHE A 89 0.38 -1.80 7.62
N GLY A 90 0.00 -0.80 6.82
CA GLY A 90 0.89 0.24 6.29
C GLY A 90 1.14 1.43 7.24
N LYS A 91 0.71 1.39 8.51
CA LYS A 91 0.87 2.52 9.46
C LYS A 91 2.32 3.01 9.64
N ASN A 92 3.28 2.14 9.36
CA ASN A 92 4.71 2.41 9.49
C ASN A 92 5.37 2.85 8.17
N ALA A 93 4.60 3.04 7.09
CA ALA A 93 5.08 3.57 5.83
C ALA A 93 5.40 5.06 5.97
N ILE A 94 6.65 5.39 6.33
CA ILE A 94 7.05 6.78 6.59
C ILE A 94 7.36 7.57 5.31
N GLY A 95 7.41 6.91 4.14
CA GLY A 95 7.73 7.53 2.87
C GLY A 95 9.07 8.26 2.91
N GLY A 96 9.10 9.47 2.36
CA GLY A 96 10.25 10.38 2.39
C GLY A 96 10.25 11.36 3.57
N ARG A 97 9.54 11.08 4.67
CA ARG A 97 9.57 11.92 5.89
C ARG A 97 11.01 12.10 6.37
N ASP A 98 11.30 13.26 6.95
CA ASP A 98 12.62 13.70 7.41
C ASP A 98 13.63 13.94 6.26
N GLY A 99 13.22 13.64 5.03
CA GLY A 99 13.92 13.96 3.80
C GLY A 99 13.70 15.38 3.32
N LYS A 100 14.47 15.78 2.30
CA LYS A 100 14.29 17.08 1.64
C LYS A 100 13.04 17.07 0.77
N ILE A 101 12.42 18.25 0.63
CA ILE A 101 11.40 18.44 -0.40
C ILE A 101 12.08 18.51 -1.76
N TYR A 102 11.63 17.66 -2.68
CA TYR A 102 11.99 17.72 -4.09
C TYR A 102 10.81 18.27 -4.89
N VAL A 103 11.02 19.32 -5.69
CA VAL A 103 9.96 19.91 -6.50
C VAL A 103 10.13 19.48 -7.95
N VAL A 104 9.18 18.69 -8.46
CA VAL A 104 9.08 18.35 -9.88
C VAL A 104 8.65 19.62 -10.63
N THR A 105 9.47 20.02 -11.59
CA THR A 105 9.28 21.21 -12.43
C THR A 105 9.19 20.89 -13.92
N ASP A 106 9.59 19.67 -14.31
CA ASP A 106 9.56 19.13 -15.66
C ASP A 106 8.73 17.84 -15.67
N SER A 107 7.72 17.78 -16.54
CA SER A 107 6.85 16.62 -16.72
C SER A 107 7.37 15.61 -17.76
N GLY A 108 8.52 15.90 -18.39
CA GLY A 108 9.14 15.02 -19.37
C GLY A 108 9.75 13.75 -18.77
N ASP A 109 9.80 12.69 -19.59
CA ASP A 109 10.36 11.37 -19.23
C ASP A 109 11.10 10.73 -20.42
N ASP A 110 11.85 11.53 -21.18
CA ASP A 110 12.39 11.12 -22.49
C ASP A 110 13.42 9.99 -22.41
N ASP A 111 14.18 9.89 -21.31
CA ASP A 111 15.25 8.92 -21.10
C ASP A 111 15.06 8.19 -19.76
N PRO A 112 14.57 6.93 -19.78
CA PRO A 112 14.40 6.09 -18.60
C PRO A 112 15.71 5.72 -17.87
N VAL A 113 16.85 5.88 -18.54
CA VAL A 113 18.19 5.59 -17.99
C VAL A 113 18.86 6.85 -17.47
N ASN A 114 18.68 8.02 -18.09
CA ASN A 114 19.34 9.26 -17.65
C ASN A 114 18.31 10.38 -17.41
N PRO A 115 17.48 10.26 -16.36
CA PRO A 115 16.45 11.25 -16.10
C PRO A 115 17.07 12.60 -15.70
N LYS A 116 16.51 13.68 -16.27
CA LYS A 116 16.95 15.06 -15.99
C LYS A 116 16.56 15.49 -14.57
N PRO A 117 17.42 16.19 -13.80
CA PRO A 117 16.99 16.88 -12.59
C PRO A 117 15.80 17.80 -12.88
N GLY A 118 14.83 17.82 -11.97
CA GLY A 118 13.53 18.48 -12.14
C GLY A 118 12.40 17.53 -12.56
N THR A 119 12.70 16.32 -13.04
CA THR A 119 11.70 15.30 -13.42
C THR A 119 11.30 14.40 -12.26
N LEU A 120 10.12 13.79 -12.36
CA LEU A 120 9.65 12.80 -11.39
C LEU A 120 10.59 11.57 -11.34
N ARG A 121 11.01 11.05 -12.50
CA ARG A 121 11.92 9.89 -12.56
C ARG A 121 13.23 10.16 -11.85
N HIS A 122 13.82 11.34 -12.04
CA HIS A 122 15.04 11.69 -11.32
C HIS A 122 14.78 11.72 -9.80
N ALA A 123 13.66 12.26 -9.35
CA ALA A 123 13.34 12.37 -7.92
C ALA A 123 13.23 10.99 -7.24
N VAL A 124 12.47 10.06 -7.84
CA VAL A 124 12.12 8.79 -7.18
C VAL A 124 13.29 7.82 -7.06
N ILE A 125 14.33 7.97 -7.89
CA ILE A 125 15.49 7.07 -7.85
C ILE A 125 16.58 7.51 -6.86
N GLN A 126 16.50 8.69 -6.23
CA GLN A 126 17.60 9.17 -5.37
C GLN A 126 17.81 8.27 -4.14
N ASP A 127 19.05 8.24 -3.64
CA ASP A 127 19.42 7.43 -2.47
C ASP A 127 18.81 8.00 -1.18
N GLU A 128 18.79 9.33 -1.03
CA GLU A 128 18.21 9.96 0.15
C GLU A 128 16.67 9.85 0.22
N PRO A 129 16.08 9.90 1.43
CA PRO A 129 14.65 10.11 1.58
C PRO A 129 14.21 11.42 0.91
N LEU A 130 13.13 11.37 0.12
CA LEU A 130 12.60 12.56 -0.55
C LEU A 130 11.08 12.66 -0.45
N TRP A 131 10.62 13.85 -0.08
CA TRP A 131 9.22 14.24 -0.17
C TRP A 131 9.00 14.99 -1.49
N ILE A 132 8.45 14.31 -2.48
CA ILE A 132 8.35 14.77 -3.86
C ILE A 132 7.01 15.47 -4.06
N ILE A 133 7.05 16.74 -4.46
CA ILE A 133 5.88 17.58 -4.76
C ILE A 133 5.97 18.14 -6.17
N PHE A 134 4.90 18.78 -6.64
CA PHE A 134 4.79 19.29 -8.00
C PHE A 134 4.62 20.80 -8.00
N ALA A 135 5.36 21.50 -8.88
CA ALA A 135 5.34 22.96 -8.96
C ALA A 135 4.04 23.52 -9.52
N ARG A 136 3.30 22.72 -10.29
CA ARG A 136 2.08 23.07 -11.02
C ARG A 136 1.35 21.80 -11.42
N ASP A 137 0.15 21.96 -11.97
CA ASP A 137 -0.58 20.87 -12.62
C ASP A 137 0.28 20.24 -13.73
N MET A 138 0.29 18.92 -13.79
CA MET A 138 1.13 18.16 -14.72
C MET A 138 0.42 16.92 -15.22
N THR A 139 0.59 16.62 -16.50
CA THR A 139 0.35 15.29 -17.06
C THR A 139 1.70 14.70 -17.43
N ILE A 140 2.07 13.61 -16.75
CA ILE A 140 3.34 12.90 -16.90
C ILE A 140 3.04 11.61 -17.63
N GLN A 141 3.45 11.55 -18.90
CA GLN A 141 3.43 10.34 -19.69
C GLN A 141 4.81 9.69 -19.61
N LEU A 142 4.93 8.64 -18.80
CA LEU A 142 6.17 7.91 -18.65
C LEU A 142 6.48 7.13 -19.93
N LYS A 143 7.76 6.98 -20.25
CA LYS A 143 8.22 6.11 -21.36
C LYS A 143 8.29 4.65 -20.94
N GLU A 144 8.69 4.42 -19.69
CA GLU A 144 8.86 3.12 -19.08
C GLU A 144 8.32 3.12 -17.65
N GLU A 145 8.17 1.95 -17.03
CA GLU A 145 7.75 1.86 -15.62
C GLU A 145 8.55 2.83 -14.73
N LEU A 146 7.86 3.56 -13.86
CA LEU A 146 8.50 4.42 -12.86
C LEU A 146 8.94 3.56 -11.67
N ILE A 147 10.12 2.96 -11.81
CA ILE A 147 10.79 2.23 -10.73
C ILE A 147 11.47 3.24 -9.81
N MET A 148 11.40 2.98 -8.50
CA MET A 148 11.88 3.91 -7.48
C MET A 148 12.73 3.22 -6.41
N ASN A 149 13.51 4.03 -5.71
CA ASN A 149 14.25 3.62 -4.52
C ASN A 149 13.36 3.74 -3.26
N SER A 150 13.81 3.19 -2.13
CA SER A 150 13.11 3.27 -0.84
C SER A 150 13.00 4.71 -0.31
N PHE A 151 12.11 4.93 0.67
CA PHE A 151 11.93 6.20 1.38
C PHE A 151 11.51 7.36 0.46
N LYS A 152 10.41 7.15 -0.28
CA LYS A 152 9.86 8.15 -1.20
C LYS A 152 8.41 8.44 -0.86
N THR A 153 8.07 9.72 -0.84
CA THR A 153 6.67 10.16 -0.90
C THR A 153 6.45 10.87 -2.22
N ILE A 154 5.46 10.44 -3.00
CA ILE A 154 4.94 11.21 -4.13
C ILE A 154 3.65 11.87 -3.66
N ASP A 155 3.67 13.20 -3.49
CA ASP A 155 2.59 14.00 -2.90
C ASP A 155 2.03 14.98 -3.94
N GLY A 156 0.87 14.65 -4.50
CA GLY A 156 0.15 15.46 -5.47
C GLY A 156 -0.55 16.70 -4.88
N ARG A 157 -0.63 16.86 -3.54
CA ARG A 157 -1.39 17.97 -2.95
C ARG A 157 -0.86 19.33 -3.39
N GLY A 158 -1.77 20.21 -3.84
CA GLY A 158 -1.45 21.54 -4.33
C GLY A 158 -1.32 21.65 -5.85
N ALA A 159 -1.43 20.53 -6.57
CA ALA A 159 -1.45 20.47 -8.02
C ALA A 159 -2.37 19.33 -8.50
N SER A 160 -2.93 19.44 -9.70
CA SER A 160 -3.57 18.31 -10.37
C SER A 160 -2.52 17.53 -11.16
N VAL A 161 -2.14 16.37 -10.64
CA VAL A 161 -1.06 15.55 -11.19
C VAL A 161 -1.63 14.27 -11.78
N HIS A 162 -1.39 14.07 -13.06
CA HIS A 162 -1.82 12.90 -13.82
C HIS A 162 -0.60 12.07 -14.22
N ILE A 163 -0.59 10.78 -13.89
CA ILE A 163 0.33 9.79 -14.46
C ILE A 163 -0.50 8.94 -15.41
N ALA A 164 -0.34 9.16 -16.71
CA ALA A 164 -1.27 8.63 -17.69
C ALA A 164 -0.71 8.44 -19.10
N GLY A 165 -1.35 7.54 -19.86
CA GLY A 165 -1.10 7.33 -21.29
C GLY A 165 0.20 6.58 -21.62
N GLY A 166 0.93 6.10 -20.61
CA GLY A 166 2.13 5.29 -20.72
C GLY A 166 2.19 4.27 -19.57
N PRO A 167 3.33 3.62 -19.34
CA PRO A 167 3.54 2.84 -18.11
C PRO A 167 3.39 3.70 -16.87
N CYS A 168 3.14 3.07 -15.72
CA CYS A 168 2.85 3.77 -14.47
C CYS A 168 3.84 3.36 -13.37
N ILE A 169 3.37 3.21 -12.12
CA ILE A 169 4.24 3.15 -10.95
C ILE A 169 4.60 1.71 -10.59
N THR A 170 5.89 1.44 -10.36
CA THR A 170 6.38 0.13 -9.92
C THR A 170 7.24 0.25 -8.66
N VAL A 171 6.72 -0.24 -7.54
CA VAL A 171 7.38 -0.36 -6.24
C VAL A 171 7.99 -1.75 -6.14
N GLN A 172 9.25 -1.91 -6.56
CA GLN A 172 9.90 -3.20 -6.65
C GLN A 172 11.03 -3.36 -5.62
N TYR A 173 10.89 -4.33 -4.71
CA TYR A 173 11.89 -4.69 -3.69
C TYR A 173 12.38 -3.52 -2.82
N VAL A 174 11.51 -2.54 -2.59
CA VAL A 174 11.80 -1.35 -1.78
C VAL A 174 10.80 -1.21 -0.64
N THR A 175 11.14 -0.33 0.31
CA THR A 175 10.35 -0.11 1.52
C THR A 175 10.10 1.37 1.78
N ASN A 176 9.08 1.67 2.60
CA ASN A 176 8.72 3.02 3.02
C ASN A 176 8.36 3.92 1.83
N ILE A 177 7.24 3.61 1.18
CA ILE A 177 6.73 4.36 0.03
C ILE A 177 5.34 4.92 0.37
N ILE A 178 5.11 6.19 0.06
CA ILE A 178 3.78 6.82 0.10
C ILE A 178 3.47 7.33 -1.31
N ILE A 179 2.33 6.91 -1.86
CA ILE A 179 1.77 7.40 -3.12
C ILE A 179 0.47 8.10 -2.79
N HIS A 180 0.46 9.44 -2.87
CA HIS A 180 -0.63 10.25 -2.34
C HIS A 180 -1.10 11.35 -3.29
N GLY A 181 -2.41 11.46 -3.48
CA GLY A 181 -3.02 12.62 -4.15
C GLY A 181 -2.87 12.64 -5.67
N LEU A 182 -2.72 11.49 -6.34
CA LEU A 182 -2.47 11.41 -7.78
C LEU A 182 -3.70 10.95 -8.57
N ASN A 183 -3.81 11.41 -9.82
CA ASN A 183 -4.70 10.80 -10.81
C ASN A 183 -3.87 9.82 -11.65
N ILE A 184 -4.18 8.53 -11.58
CA ILE A 184 -3.43 7.45 -12.24
C ILE A 184 -4.38 6.73 -13.19
N HIS A 185 -4.22 6.90 -14.50
CA HIS A 185 -5.18 6.35 -15.44
C HIS A 185 -4.61 6.10 -16.83
N ASP A 186 -5.32 5.32 -17.64
CA ASP A 186 -4.89 5.00 -19.00
C ASP A 186 -3.49 4.35 -19.06
N CYS A 187 -3.08 3.66 -18.00
CA CYS A 187 -1.78 3.01 -17.93
C CYS A 187 -1.64 1.96 -19.03
N LYS A 188 -0.48 1.92 -19.67
CA LYS A 188 -0.14 1.04 -20.80
C LYS A 188 1.07 0.18 -20.45
N GLN A 189 1.26 -0.89 -21.22
CA GLN A 189 2.49 -1.67 -21.14
C GLN A 189 3.67 -0.84 -21.62
N GLY A 190 4.81 -0.99 -20.94
CA GLY A 190 6.13 -0.55 -21.38
C GLY A 190 7.10 -1.71 -21.32
N GLY A 191 8.34 -1.50 -21.69
CA GLY A 191 9.42 -2.45 -21.48
C GLY A 191 10.19 -2.75 -22.75
N ASN A 192 11.00 -3.81 -22.67
CA ASN A 192 12.09 -4.07 -23.61
C ASN A 192 13.07 -2.90 -23.69
N ALA A 193 13.37 -2.35 -22.51
CA ALA A 193 14.22 -1.17 -22.34
C ALA A 193 15.07 -1.30 -21.08
N MET A 194 16.17 -0.55 -21.06
CA MET A 194 16.92 -0.32 -19.83
C MET A 194 16.20 0.74 -18.99
N VAL A 195 15.99 0.48 -17.71
CA VAL A 195 15.30 1.41 -16.79
C VAL A 195 16.14 1.58 -15.53
N ARG A 196 16.33 2.84 -15.12
CA ARG A 196 17.04 3.20 -13.88
C ARG A 196 16.12 3.11 -12.67
N ASP A 197 16.62 2.49 -11.60
CA ASP A 197 15.92 2.34 -10.32
C ASP A 197 16.65 3.05 -9.15
N SER A 198 17.94 3.38 -9.33
CA SER A 198 18.77 4.10 -8.36
C SER A 198 19.85 4.92 -9.07
N PRO A 199 20.61 5.80 -8.38
CA PRO A 199 21.64 6.59 -9.03
C PRO A 199 22.77 5.72 -9.60
N ARG A 200 22.92 4.48 -9.10
CA ARG A 200 24.04 3.59 -9.41
C ARG A 200 23.65 2.33 -10.17
N HIS A 201 22.36 2.05 -10.33
CA HIS A 201 21.87 0.85 -10.98
C HIS A 201 20.76 1.17 -11.98
N TYR A 202 20.77 0.44 -13.09
CA TYR A 202 19.71 0.37 -14.09
C TYR A 202 19.76 -1.03 -14.70
N GLY A 203 18.60 -1.59 -15.05
CA GLY A 203 18.48 -2.97 -15.49
C GLY A 203 17.55 -3.11 -16.70
N TRP A 204 17.68 -4.24 -17.41
CA TRP A 204 16.77 -4.57 -18.51
C TRP A 204 15.39 -4.93 -17.95
N ARG A 205 14.34 -4.30 -18.48
CA ARG A 205 12.95 -4.57 -18.15
C ARG A 205 12.26 -5.25 -19.32
N THR A 206 11.60 -6.36 -19.04
CA THR A 206 10.65 -6.97 -19.98
C THR A 206 9.36 -6.17 -20.03
N ILE A 207 8.41 -6.63 -20.85
CA ILE A 207 7.10 -5.99 -20.97
C ILE A 207 6.39 -6.00 -19.61
N SER A 208 5.95 -4.84 -19.16
CA SER A 208 5.11 -4.66 -17.97
C SER A 208 3.64 -4.93 -18.30
N ASP A 209 2.84 -5.26 -17.29
CA ASP A 209 1.42 -5.58 -17.47
C ASP A 209 0.58 -4.32 -17.77
N GLY A 210 1.08 -3.15 -17.35
CA GLY A 210 0.40 -1.86 -17.51
C GLY A 210 -0.59 -1.57 -16.38
N ASP A 211 -0.23 -1.97 -15.16
CA ASP A 211 -0.94 -1.65 -13.93
C ASP A 211 -0.81 -0.16 -13.58
N GLY A 212 -1.75 0.36 -12.78
CA GLY A 212 -1.63 1.70 -12.19
C GLY A 212 -0.49 1.79 -11.17
N VAL A 213 -0.58 0.95 -10.14
CA VAL A 213 0.44 0.81 -9.09
C VAL A 213 0.76 -0.67 -8.90
N SER A 214 1.97 -1.07 -9.24
CA SER A 214 2.47 -2.43 -9.04
C SER A 214 3.42 -2.48 -7.84
N ILE A 215 3.14 -3.31 -6.85
CA ILE A 215 3.95 -3.52 -5.64
C ILE A 215 4.50 -4.95 -5.68
N PHE A 216 5.81 -5.05 -5.92
CA PHE A 216 6.50 -6.32 -6.15
C PHE A 216 7.55 -6.53 -5.06
N GLY A 217 7.28 -7.45 -4.11
CA GLY A 217 8.16 -7.67 -2.96
C GLY A 217 8.40 -6.42 -2.11
N GLY A 218 7.47 -5.45 -2.13
CA GLY A 218 7.58 -4.19 -1.38
C GLY A 218 7.05 -4.33 0.05
N SER A 219 7.55 -3.49 0.96
CA SER A 219 7.01 -3.43 2.32
C SER A 219 6.82 -2.02 2.84
N HIS A 220 5.92 -1.81 3.80
CA HIS A 220 5.65 -0.48 4.36
C HIS A 220 5.25 0.51 3.25
N VAL A 221 4.15 0.19 2.56
CA VAL A 221 3.63 0.97 1.44
C VAL A 221 2.26 1.53 1.78
N TRP A 222 2.03 2.79 1.45
CA TRP A 222 0.76 3.46 1.63
C TRP A 222 0.29 4.11 0.33
N VAL A 223 -0.84 3.62 -0.21
CA VAL A 223 -1.49 4.17 -1.40
C VAL A 223 -2.75 4.90 -0.95
N ASP A 224 -2.70 6.22 -0.92
CA ASP A 224 -3.70 7.07 -0.27
C ASP A 224 -4.24 8.17 -1.17
N HIS A 225 -5.55 8.43 -1.18
CA HIS A 225 -6.11 9.59 -1.90
C HIS A 225 -5.72 9.65 -3.39
N ASN A 226 -5.69 8.52 -4.08
CA ASN A 226 -5.47 8.50 -5.52
C ASN A 226 -6.78 8.23 -6.26
N SER A 227 -6.94 8.83 -7.44
CA SER A 227 -8.02 8.52 -8.38
C SER A 227 -7.46 7.56 -9.44
N LEU A 228 -7.96 6.31 -9.50
CA LEU A 228 -7.45 5.29 -10.41
C LEU A 228 -8.52 4.79 -11.38
N SER A 229 -8.19 4.68 -12.68
CA SER A 229 -9.13 4.17 -13.69
C SER A 229 -8.47 3.72 -15.00
N ASN A 230 -9.17 2.87 -15.77
CA ASN A 230 -8.84 2.55 -17.16
C ASN A 230 -7.39 2.13 -17.46
N CYS A 231 -6.76 1.36 -16.56
CA CYS A 231 -5.42 0.82 -16.80
C CYS A 231 -5.47 -0.39 -17.76
N LYS A 232 -4.31 -0.88 -18.19
CA LYS A 232 -4.25 -2.01 -19.13
C LYS A 232 -4.55 -3.36 -18.47
N ASP A 233 -4.03 -3.59 -17.26
CA ASP A 233 -4.32 -4.80 -16.48
C ASP A 233 -4.95 -4.49 -15.11
N GLY A 234 -4.17 -4.27 -14.04
CA GLY A 234 -4.64 -3.94 -12.70
C GLY A 234 -4.71 -2.43 -12.40
N LEU A 235 -5.50 -1.99 -11.41
CA LEU A 235 -5.32 -0.63 -10.84
C LEU A 235 -4.25 -0.65 -9.75
N ILE A 236 -4.35 -1.57 -8.79
CA ILE A 236 -3.38 -1.74 -7.70
C ILE A 236 -3.09 -3.23 -7.48
N ASP A 237 -1.86 -3.64 -7.76
CA ASP A 237 -1.43 -5.03 -7.61
C ASP A 237 -0.32 -5.13 -6.57
N ALA A 238 -0.42 -6.11 -5.66
CA ALA A 238 0.60 -6.40 -4.66
C ALA A 238 0.92 -7.90 -4.62
N ILE A 239 2.15 -8.26 -4.94
CA ILE A 239 2.55 -9.66 -5.19
C ILE A 239 3.96 -9.93 -4.66
N HIS A 240 4.41 -11.19 -4.75
CA HIS A 240 5.80 -11.59 -4.47
C HIS A 240 6.27 -11.30 -3.03
N GLY A 241 5.44 -11.63 -2.03
CA GLY A 241 5.78 -11.45 -0.62
C GLY A 241 5.63 -10.01 -0.12
N SER A 242 4.95 -9.15 -0.89
CA SER A 242 4.65 -7.79 -0.44
C SER A 242 3.80 -7.81 0.83
N THR A 243 4.07 -6.90 1.76
CA THR A 243 3.37 -6.88 3.07
C THR A 243 3.45 -5.51 3.75
N ALA A 244 2.77 -5.33 4.88
CA ALA A 244 2.68 -4.04 5.58
C ALA A 244 2.16 -2.92 4.66
N ILE A 245 0.98 -3.15 4.06
CA ILE A 245 0.38 -2.23 3.08
C ILE A 245 -0.92 -1.65 3.61
N THR A 246 -1.14 -0.36 3.39
CA THR A 246 -2.46 0.27 3.53
C THR A 246 -2.87 0.89 2.20
N ILE A 247 -4.10 0.63 1.78
CA ILE A 247 -4.72 1.22 0.59
C ILE A 247 -5.96 1.97 1.10
N SER A 248 -5.91 3.30 1.10
CA SER A 248 -6.96 4.11 1.72
C SER A 248 -7.41 5.32 0.92
N ASN A 249 -8.64 5.76 1.15
CA ASN A 249 -9.16 7.00 0.57
C ASN A 249 -9.06 7.11 -0.96
N ASN A 250 -8.87 6.01 -1.68
CA ASN A 250 -8.75 6.03 -3.13
C ASN A 250 -10.15 6.01 -3.77
N TYR A 251 -10.27 6.65 -4.93
CA TYR A 251 -11.45 6.56 -5.78
C TYR A 251 -11.12 5.72 -7.00
N LEU A 252 -11.77 4.57 -7.14
CA LEU A 252 -11.50 3.61 -8.21
C LEU A 252 -12.73 3.50 -9.10
N THR A 253 -12.56 3.64 -10.41
CA THR A 253 -13.67 3.61 -11.38
C THR A 253 -13.25 3.01 -12.72
N HIS A 254 -14.23 2.66 -13.55
CA HIS A 254 -14.07 2.32 -14.96
C HIS A 254 -12.94 1.31 -15.23
N HIS A 255 -13.02 0.13 -14.60
CA HIS A 255 -11.95 -0.86 -14.69
C HIS A 255 -12.42 -2.29 -14.36
N ASP A 256 -11.90 -3.28 -15.09
CA ASP A 256 -12.29 -4.68 -14.88
C ASP A 256 -11.60 -5.28 -13.64
N LYS A 257 -10.27 -5.40 -13.69
CA LYS A 257 -9.45 -6.05 -12.67
C LYS A 257 -8.91 -5.02 -11.68
N VAL A 258 -9.67 -4.71 -10.64
CA VAL A 258 -9.35 -3.54 -9.79
C VAL A 258 -8.08 -3.74 -8.95
N MET A 259 -8.05 -4.76 -8.10
CA MET A 259 -6.97 -4.94 -7.12
C MET A 259 -6.64 -6.41 -6.91
N LEU A 260 -5.42 -6.82 -7.27
CA LEU A 260 -4.93 -8.19 -7.06
C LEU A 260 -3.91 -8.23 -5.92
N LEU A 261 -4.22 -9.00 -4.87
CA LEU A 261 -3.35 -9.17 -3.71
C LEU A 261 -2.90 -10.64 -3.61
N GLY A 262 -1.71 -10.90 -4.14
CA GLY A 262 -1.13 -12.23 -4.36
C GLY A 262 -1.45 -12.78 -5.75
N HIS A 263 -0.43 -13.20 -6.51
CA HIS A 263 -0.56 -13.53 -7.94
C HIS A 263 -0.86 -15.00 -8.23
N SER A 264 -0.41 -15.92 -7.37
CA SER A 264 -0.42 -17.35 -7.64
C SER A 264 -0.81 -18.18 -6.42
N ASP A 265 -1.68 -19.16 -6.63
CA ASP A 265 -2.11 -20.12 -5.60
C ASP A 265 -0.95 -20.98 -5.08
N SER A 266 0.12 -21.13 -5.86
CA SER A 266 1.32 -21.88 -5.46
C SER A 266 2.40 -21.03 -4.78
N TYR A 267 2.27 -19.70 -4.77
CA TYR A 267 3.28 -18.81 -4.22
C TYR A 267 3.10 -18.58 -2.71
N THR A 268 3.57 -19.53 -1.90
CA THR A 268 3.28 -19.55 -0.47
C THR A 268 3.96 -18.47 0.37
N GLN A 269 4.90 -17.70 -0.18
CA GLN A 269 5.48 -16.55 0.54
C GLN A 269 4.43 -15.45 0.80
N ASP A 270 3.37 -15.38 -0.03
CA ASP A 270 2.26 -14.44 0.15
C ASP A 270 1.43 -14.75 1.42
N LYS A 271 1.67 -15.86 2.14
CA LYS A 271 1.08 -16.09 3.47
C LYS A 271 1.45 -15.02 4.49
N ASN A 272 2.58 -14.33 4.27
CA ASN A 272 3.04 -13.23 5.11
C ASN A 272 2.47 -11.87 4.69
N MET A 273 1.69 -11.82 3.59
CA MET A 273 1.06 -10.59 3.11
C MET A 273 0.01 -10.12 4.10
N GLN A 274 0.07 -8.83 4.44
CA GLN A 274 -0.91 -8.18 5.27
C GLN A 274 -1.28 -6.82 4.67
N VAL A 275 -2.57 -6.63 4.39
CA VAL A 275 -3.07 -5.41 3.71
C VAL A 275 -4.33 -4.89 4.39
N THR A 276 -4.36 -3.59 4.65
CA THR A 276 -5.55 -2.87 5.12
C THR A 276 -6.14 -2.10 3.92
N ILE A 277 -7.41 -2.35 3.62
CA ILE A 277 -8.18 -1.66 2.58
C ILE A 277 -9.26 -0.85 3.31
N ALA A 278 -9.11 0.46 3.38
CA ALA A 278 -9.96 1.30 4.23
C ALA A 278 -10.42 2.61 3.59
N PHE A 279 -11.69 2.98 3.77
CA PHE A 279 -12.23 4.27 3.31
C PHE A 279 -12.12 4.54 1.80
N ASN A 280 -11.90 3.51 0.99
CA ASN A 280 -11.92 3.66 -0.46
C ASN A 280 -13.36 3.77 -0.95
N HIS A 281 -13.55 4.45 -2.07
CA HIS A 281 -14.79 4.42 -2.83
C HIS A 281 -14.56 3.63 -4.12
N PHE A 282 -15.17 2.45 -4.17
CA PHE A 282 -15.29 1.62 -5.36
C PHE A 282 -16.52 2.08 -6.16
N GLY A 283 -16.23 2.95 -7.13
CA GLY A 283 -17.20 3.72 -7.90
C GLY A 283 -17.71 3.01 -9.14
N GLU A 284 -18.27 3.79 -10.06
CA GLU A 284 -18.92 3.29 -11.28
C GLU A 284 -17.97 2.57 -12.24
N GLY A 285 -18.54 1.68 -13.06
CA GLY A 285 -17.82 0.99 -14.14
C GLY A 285 -16.77 -0.03 -13.66
N LEU A 286 -16.83 -0.46 -12.40
CA LEU A 286 -15.99 -1.54 -11.89
C LEU A 286 -16.62 -2.91 -12.14
N VAL A 287 -15.81 -3.90 -12.51
CA VAL A 287 -16.31 -5.27 -12.76
C VAL A 287 -16.06 -6.19 -11.56
N GLN A 288 -14.81 -6.27 -11.06
CA GLN A 288 -14.40 -7.27 -10.07
C GLN A 288 -13.11 -6.92 -9.31
N ARG A 289 -12.72 -7.79 -8.36
CA ARG A 289 -11.45 -7.76 -7.62
C ARG A 289 -11.26 -6.54 -6.72
N MET A 290 -12.18 -6.31 -5.80
CA MET A 290 -12.15 -5.19 -4.85
C MET A 290 -12.12 -5.67 -3.38
N PRO A 291 -11.10 -6.41 -2.91
CA PRO A 291 -9.95 -6.97 -3.65
C PRO A 291 -10.19 -8.41 -4.14
N ARG A 292 -9.27 -8.95 -4.95
CA ARG A 292 -9.05 -10.40 -5.11
C ARG A 292 -7.79 -10.83 -4.36
N CYS A 293 -7.94 -11.70 -3.38
CA CYS A 293 -6.90 -12.06 -2.41
C CYS A 293 -6.40 -13.50 -2.52
N ARG A 294 -5.14 -13.73 -2.14
CA ARG A 294 -4.57 -15.07 -1.96
C ARG A 294 -3.68 -15.15 -0.72
N HIS A 295 -3.71 -16.29 -0.04
CA HIS A 295 -2.87 -16.68 1.13
C HIS A 295 -2.94 -15.78 2.38
N GLY A 296 -2.66 -14.48 2.24
CA GLY A 296 -2.40 -13.55 3.33
C GLY A 296 -3.62 -13.13 4.16
N TYR A 297 -3.45 -12.02 4.88
CA TYR A 297 -4.44 -11.43 5.77
C TYR A 297 -4.90 -10.06 5.27
N PHE A 298 -6.21 -9.90 5.13
CA PHE A 298 -6.82 -8.72 4.50
C PHE A 298 -7.89 -8.13 5.40
N HIS A 299 -7.67 -6.89 5.85
CA HIS A 299 -8.66 -6.13 6.63
C HIS A 299 -9.36 -5.14 5.70
N VAL A 300 -10.62 -5.40 5.38
CA VAL A 300 -11.45 -4.58 4.48
C VAL A 300 -12.46 -3.83 5.34
N VAL A 301 -12.22 -2.53 5.59
CA VAL A 301 -12.98 -1.78 6.60
C VAL A 301 -13.51 -0.44 6.09
N ASN A 302 -14.80 -0.17 6.30
CA ASN A 302 -15.44 1.12 5.99
C ASN A 302 -15.24 1.64 4.54
N ASN A 303 -15.19 0.76 3.55
CA ASN A 303 -15.20 1.13 2.13
C ASN A 303 -16.63 1.21 1.58
N ASP A 304 -16.86 2.10 0.60
CA ASP A 304 -18.14 2.21 -0.10
C ASP A 304 -18.05 1.51 -1.46
N TYR A 305 -18.89 0.51 -1.68
CA TYR A 305 -19.02 -0.23 -2.92
C TYR A 305 -20.33 0.15 -3.56
N THR A 306 -20.24 0.97 -4.60
CA THR A 306 -21.40 1.50 -5.33
C THR A 306 -21.64 0.81 -6.66
N HIS A 307 -20.64 0.07 -7.16
CA HIS A 307 -20.76 -0.69 -8.39
C HIS A 307 -19.85 -1.92 -8.37
N TRP A 308 -20.32 -3.00 -8.99
CA TRP A 308 -19.54 -4.14 -9.47
C TRP A 308 -20.35 -4.82 -10.57
N GLU A 309 -19.75 -5.57 -11.48
CA GLU A 309 -20.52 -6.34 -12.47
C GLU A 309 -20.54 -7.84 -12.14
N MET A 310 -19.44 -8.35 -11.59
CA MET A 310 -19.27 -9.78 -11.32
C MET A 310 -19.29 -10.10 -9.82
N TYR A 311 -18.38 -9.50 -9.04
CA TYR A 311 -18.31 -9.62 -7.58
C TYR A 311 -17.52 -8.44 -7.00
N ALA A 312 -17.67 -8.16 -5.72
CA ALA A 312 -16.84 -7.15 -5.05
C ALA A 312 -15.57 -7.80 -4.47
N ILE A 313 -15.70 -8.70 -3.51
CA ILE A 313 -14.59 -9.30 -2.77
C ILE A 313 -14.40 -10.75 -3.22
N GLY A 314 -13.19 -11.14 -3.59
CA GLY A 314 -12.91 -12.51 -4.02
C GLY A 314 -11.55 -13.04 -3.57
N GLY A 315 -11.27 -14.30 -3.89
CA GLY A 315 -9.98 -14.90 -3.59
C GLY A 315 -9.90 -16.38 -3.86
N SER A 316 -8.67 -16.89 -3.87
CA SER A 316 -8.29 -18.30 -4.01
C SER A 316 -7.12 -18.61 -3.08
N ALA A 317 -6.82 -19.90 -2.84
CA ALA A 317 -5.73 -20.33 -1.96
C ALA A 317 -5.81 -19.80 -0.50
N ASN A 318 -6.98 -19.95 0.12
CA ASN A 318 -7.21 -19.75 1.57
C ASN A 318 -6.73 -18.39 2.15
N PRO A 319 -7.12 -17.23 1.57
CA PRO A 319 -6.87 -15.94 2.20
C PRO A 319 -7.77 -15.78 3.43
N THR A 320 -7.28 -15.04 4.43
CA THR A 320 -8.13 -14.55 5.52
C THR A 320 -8.67 -13.18 5.16
N ILE A 321 -9.99 -13.07 5.01
CA ILE A 321 -10.66 -11.81 4.68
C ILE A 321 -11.57 -11.40 5.83
N ASN A 322 -11.35 -10.18 6.30
CA ASN A 322 -12.10 -9.59 7.38
C ASN A 322 -12.81 -8.31 6.91
N SER A 323 -14.08 -8.44 6.52
CA SER A 323 -14.94 -7.34 6.08
C SER A 323 -15.68 -6.72 7.26
N GLN A 324 -15.51 -5.41 7.48
CA GLN A 324 -16.10 -4.72 8.62
C GLN A 324 -16.65 -3.32 8.29
N GLY A 325 -17.93 -3.10 8.60
CA GLY A 325 -18.57 -1.79 8.48
C GLY A 325 -18.52 -1.20 7.07
N ASN A 326 -18.33 -2.00 6.03
CA ASN A 326 -18.41 -1.58 4.64
C ASN A 326 -19.86 -1.35 4.22
N ARG A 327 -20.07 -0.67 3.09
CA ARG A 327 -21.38 -0.51 2.47
C ARG A 327 -21.35 -1.11 1.07
N PHE A 328 -22.23 -2.06 0.80
CA PHE A 328 -22.33 -2.76 -0.48
C PHE A 328 -23.68 -2.48 -1.15
N THR A 329 -23.68 -1.74 -2.25
CA THR A 329 -24.87 -1.51 -3.07
C THR A 329 -24.83 -2.42 -4.28
N ALA A 330 -25.58 -3.52 -4.23
CA ALA A 330 -25.59 -4.46 -5.34
C ALA A 330 -26.19 -3.83 -6.61
N PRO A 331 -25.70 -4.21 -7.80
CA PRO A 331 -26.32 -3.85 -9.08
C PRO A 331 -27.75 -4.38 -9.18
N ASP A 332 -28.57 -3.81 -10.06
CA ASP A 332 -29.93 -4.30 -10.30
C ASP A 332 -29.97 -5.70 -10.91
N ASN A 333 -28.87 -6.14 -11.54
CA ASN A 333 -28.72 -7.50 -12.03
C ASN A 333 -28.89 -8.52 -10.89
N ARG A 334 -29.93 -9.36 -11.00
CA ARG A 334 -30.26 -10.39 -10.00
C ARG A 334 -29.18 -11.46 -9.80
N PHE A 335 -28.25 -11.59 -10.75
CA PHE A 335 -27.18 -12.58 -10.70
C PHE A 335 -25.88 -12.03 -10.09
N SER A 336 -25.82 -10.73 -9.82
CA SER A 336 -24.63 -10.05 -9.25
C SER A 336 -24.89 -9.54 -7.83
N LYS A 337 -25.72 -10.25 -7.06
CA LYS A 337 -26.09 -9.87 -5.68
C LYS A 337 -25.09 -10.35 -4.64
N GLU A 338 -24.39 -11.43 -4.91
CA GLU A 338 -23.35 -11.93 -4.01
C GLU A 338 -22.13 -10.99 -4.06
N VAL A 339 -21.72 -10.51 -2.89
CA VAL A 339 -20.51 -9.69 -2.71
C VAL A 339 -19.25 -10.54 -2.91
N THR A 340 -19.31 -11.81 -2.49
CA THR A 340 -18.19 -12.74 -2.40
C THR A 340 -18.00 -13.59 -3.66
N LYS A 341 -16.75 -13.94 -3.97
CA LYS A 341 -16.40 -14.95 -4.97
C LYS A 341 -15.22 -15.80 -4.54
N HIS A 342 -15.49 -17.06 -4.18
CA HIS A 342 -14.47 -18.07 -3.92
C HIS A 342 -14.00 -18.66 -5.26
N GLU A 343 -12.86 -18.21 -5.75
CA GLU A 343 -12.32 -18.63 -7.05
C GLU A 343 -11.59 -19.97 -6.93
N ASP A 344 -11.70 -20.78 -7.97
CA ASP A 344 -10.92 -22.01 -8.18
C ASP A 344 -10.99 -23.05 -7.04
N ALA A 345 -11.98 -22.96 -6.15
CA ALA A 345 -12.17 -23.88 -5.03
C ALA A 345 -13.62 -24.38 -4.92
N PRO A 346 -13.85 -25.69 -4.70
CA PRO A 346 -15.17 -26.20 -4.38
C PRO A 346 -15.60 -25.82 -2.96
N GLU A 347 -16.91 -25.86 -2.70
CA GLU A 347 -17.49 -25.54 -1.39
C GLU A 347 -16.93 -26.39 -0.23
N SER A 348 -16.56 -27.64 -0.50
CA SER A 348 -15.89 -28.49 0.49
C SER A 348 -14.54 -27.96 0.97
N GLU A 349 -13.89 -27.12 0.16
CA GLU A 349 -12.60 -26.51 0.47
C GLU A 349 -12.78 -25.12 1.06
N TRP A 350 -13.44 -24.20 0.33
CA TRP A 350 -13.48 -22.80 0.74
C TRP A 350 -14.30 -22.55 2.02
N LYS A 351 -15.21 -23.47 2.40
CA LYS A 351 -15.90 -23.40 3.69
C LYS A 351 -14.96 -23.34 4.89
N SER A 352 -13.74 -23.86 4.75
CA SER A 352 -12.71 -23.81 5.79
C SER A 352 -11.94 -22.49 5.83
N TRP A 353 -12.02 -21.67 4.79
CA TRP A 353 -11.32 -20.38 4.71
C TRP A 353 -11.97 -19.37 5.65
N ASN A 354 -11.20 -18.43 6.19
CA ASN A 354 -11.68 -17.48 7.18
C ASN A 354 -12.18 -16.19 6.51
N TRP A 355 -13.42 -16.18 6.05
CA TRP A 355 -14.06 -15.00 5.44
C TRP A 355 -15.19 -14.51 6.34
N ARG A 356 -15.05 -13.26 6.82
CA ARG A 356 -15.92 -12.69 7.85
C ARG A 356 -16.56 -11.40 7.34
N SER A 357 -17.79 -11.16 7.74
CA SER A 357 -18.53 -9.92 7.53
C SER A 357 -19.16 -9.48 8.85
N GLU A 358 -18.88 -8.24 9.28
CA GLU A 358 -19.39 -7.70 10.54
C GLU A 358 -19.78 -6.22 10.42
N GLY A 359 -21.02 -5.88 10.74
CA GLY A 359 -21.51 -4.50 10.67
C GLY A 359 -21.62 -3.93 9.25
N ASP A 360 -21.41 -4.73 8.22
CA ASP A 360 -21.56 -4.35 6.83
C ASP A 360 -23.02 -4.01 6.49
N LEU A 361 -23.24 -2.97 5.69
CA LEU A 361 -24.55 -2.60 5.18
C LEU A 361 -24.74 -3.18 3.79
N MET A 362 -25.72 -4.09 3.67
CA MET A 362 -26.11 -4.72 2.41
C MET A 362 -27.32 -3.99 1.81
N VAL A 363 -27.14 -3.39 0.63
CA VAL A 363 -28.15 -2.60 -0.08
C VAL A 363 -28.52 -3.27 -1.40
N ASN A 364 -29.76 -3.11 -1.82
CA ASN A 364 -30.30 -3.66 -3.07
C ASN A 364 -30.16 -5.20 -3.20
N GLY A 365 -30.32 -5.91 -2.09
CA GLY A 365 -30.25 -7.37 -2.05
C GLY A 365 -28.83 -7.93 -2.08
N ALA A 366 -27.80 -7.10 -1.86
CA ALA A 366 -26.45 -7.58 -1.61
C ALA A 366 -26.42 -8.62 -0.48
N PHE A 367 -25.52 -9.60 -0.55
CA PHE A 367 -25.25 -10.48 0.57
C PHE A 367 -23.81 -11.00 0.52
N PHE A 368 -23.30 -11.41 1.68
CA PHE A 368 -21.94 -11.94 1.86
C PHE A 368 -22.01 -13.37 2.38
N ILE A 369 -21.32 -14.30 1.73
CA ILE A 369 -21.20 -15.69 2.21
C ILE A 369 -19.96 -15.80 3.10
N ALA A 370 -20.18 -15.86 4.42
CA ALA A 370 -19.12 -16.06 5.39
C ALA A 370 -18.71 -17.54 5.50
N SER A 371 -17.47 -17.78 5.93
CA SER A 371 -16.89 -19.12 6.07
C SER A 371 -15.86 -19.20 7.20
N GLY A 372 -15.44 -20.42 7.54
CA GLY A 372 -14.42 -20.67 8.56
C GLY A 372 -14.98 -20.72 9.99
N ALA A 373 -14.09 -20.94 10.96
CA ALA A 373 -14.46 -21.21 12.36
C ALA A 373 -14.93 -19.96 13.15
N GLY A 374 -15.20 -18.85 12.47
CA GLY A 374 -15.43 -17.56 13.12
C GLY A 374 -14.15 -17.00 13.74
N ALA A 375 -14.29 -15.96 14.56
CA ALA A 375 -13.15 -15.29 15.16
C ALA A 375 -12.77 -15.84 16.54
N SER A 376 -11.49 -15.71 16.91
CA SER A 376 -11.02 -15.94 18.27
C SER A 376 -11.81 -15.06 19.24
N SER A 377 -11.96 -15.48 20.51
CA SER A 377 -12.67 -14.70 21.53
C SER A 377 -12.02 -13.33 21.81
N SER A 378 -10.72 -13.17 21.50
CA SER A 378 -9.98 -11.90 21.50
C SER A 378 -10.44 -10.97 20.37
N TYR A 379 -10.59 -11.50 19.16
CA TYR A 379 -11.07 -10.75 18.00
C TYR A 379 -12.53 -10.27 18.18
N ALA A 380 -13.43 -11.13 18.68
CA ALA A 380 -14.83 -10.75 18.91
C ALA A 380 -14.98 -9.59 19.92
N LYS A 381 -14.12 -9.52 20.94
CA LYS A 381 -14.10 -8.38 21.89
C LYS A 381 -13.57 -7.09 21.26
N ALA A 382 -12.51 -7.18 20.46
CA ALA A 382 -11.97 -6.06 19.69
C ALA A 382 -12.92 -5.50 18.64
N SER A 383 -13.81 -6.36 18.12
CA SER A 383 -14.70 -6.06 17.01
C SER A 383 -16.00 -5.36 17.41
N SER A 384 -16.50 -5.63 18.62
CA SER A 384 -17.77 -5.11 19.15
C SER A 384 -17.93 -3.57 19.15
N LEU A 385 -16.86 -2.81 18.90
CA LEU A 385 -16.85 -1.34 18.77
C LEU A 385 -15.97 -0.83 17.60
N GLY A 386 -15.54 -1.70 16.68
CA GLY A 386 -14.31 -1.50 15.89
C GLY A 386 -14.38 -0.55 14.69
N ALA A 387 -15.34 -0.75 13.80
CA ALA A 387 -15.52 0.06 12.58
C ALA A 387 -16.47 1.25 12.81
N ARG A 388 -16.46 2.23 11.90
CA ARG A 388 -17.56 3.22 11.82
C ARG A 388 -18.86 2.52 11.43
N PRO A 389 -20.03 3.00 11.89
CA PRO A 389 -21.31 2.50 11.40
C PRO A 389 -21.35 2.59 9.88
N SER A 390 -21.74 1.50 9.22
CA SER A 390 -21.80 1.40 7.77
C SER A 390 -22.75 2.40 7.12
N SER A 391 -23.72 2.94 7.88
CA SER A 391 -24.57 4.05 7.46
C SER A 391 -23.83 5.39 7.24
N LEU A 392 -22.64 5.56 7.83
CA LEU A 392 -21.81 6.76 7.64
C LEU A 392 -20.79 6.61 6.51
N VAL A 393 -20.64 5.40 5.95
CA VAL A 393 -19.59 5.10 4.96
C VAL A 393 -19.64 6.03 3.76
N ALA A 394 -20.83 6.28 3.21
CA ALA A 394 -20.99 7.20 2.09
C ALA A 394 -20.48 8.62 2.41
N THR A 395 -20.70 9.09 3.64
CA THR A 395 -20.24 10.40 4.09
C THR A 395 -18.72 10.44 4.31
N ILE A 396 -18.16 9.44 4.99
CA ILE A 396 -16.72 9.44 5.35
C ILE A 396 -15.82 9.14 4.16
N THR A 397 -16.37 8.58 3.07
CA THR A 397 -15.68 8.32 1.80
C THR A 397 -16.00 9.33 0.70
N THR A 398 -16.83 10.35 0.97
CA THR A 398 -17.22 11.38 -0.02
C THR A 398 -16.03 12.09 -0.67
N ASN A 399 -14.91 12.21 0.04
CA ASN A 399 -13.70 12.86 -0.46
C ASN A 399 -12.62 11.87 -0.95
N ALA A 400 -12.98 10.60 -1.20
CA ALA A 400 -12.05 9.64 -1.77
C ALA A 400 -11.54 10.11 -3.14
N GLY A 401 -10.30 9.76 -3.47
CA GLY A 401 -9.62 10.17 -4.69
C GLY A 401 -8.63 11.31 -4.47
N ALA A 402 -8.04 11.77 -5.57
CA ALA A 402 -7.11 12.88 -5.60
C ALA A 402 -7.75 14.17 -5.08
N LEU A 403 -7.09 14.83 -4.14
CA LEU A 403 -7.61 16.00 -3.45
C LEU A 403 -7.24 17.30 -4.16
N ASN A 404 -8.20 18.22 -4.24
CA ASN A 404 -8.00 19.58 -4.74
C ASN A 404 -7.52 20.53 -3.63
N CYS A 405 -6.40 20.20 -2.96
CA CYS A 405 -5.83 21.05 -1.92
C CYS A 405 -5.32 22.39 -2.51
N LYS A 406 -5.64 23.51 -1.87
CA LYS A 406 -5.12 24.84 -2.26
C LYS A 406 -4.20 25.40 -1.18
N LYS A 407 -3.10 26.01 -1.60
CA LYS A 407 -2.16 26.67 -0.67
C LYS A 407 -2.87 27.79 0.08
N GLY A 408 -2.66 27.86 1.40
CA GLY A 408 -3.27 28.87 2.27
C GLY A 408 -4.71 28.58 2.70
N SER A 409 -5.26 27.42 2.33
CA SER A 409 -6.54 26.93 2.87
C SER A 409 -6.37 25.51 3.41
N ARG A 410 -7.37 25.06 4.19
CA ARG A 410 -7.51 23.63 4.48
C ARG A 410 -7.60 22.86 3.15
N CYS A 411 -7.05 21.66 3.17
CA CYS A 411 -7.48 20.63 2.25
C CYS A 411 -8.76 19.96 2.81
#